data_AF-A0AA38F7D5-F1
#
_entry.id   AF-A0AA38F7D5-F1
#
_cell.length_a   1.000
_cell.length_b   1.000
_cell.length_c   1.000
_cell.angle_alpha   90.00
_cell.angle_beta   90.00
_cell.angle_gamma   90.00
#
_symmetry.space_group_name_H-M   'P 1'
#
loop_
_entity.id
_entity.type
_entity.pdbx_description
1 polymer ?
#
loop_
_entity_poly.entity_id
_entity_poly.type
_entity_poly.pdbx_seq_one_letter_code
_entity_poly.pdbx_strand_id
1 'polypeptide(L)'
;MTSRALIAGISGVAMFFTPPKTCCRPFSRQCRAMQHSRRCRALYSTRLSPNAPDLIKWIRDEGGFVHQGLRLDNEGSSGLGLVSSRFITAGTNLISLPRHIPLALPPLDSAPDHPDAVLIDLARRLPEELWTLRLGLKLLGERAKVGSFWWPYISNLPQAFNVPIFFSREEIENLQYIPLIHQVNKRCKLLLRFEAV
;
A
#
# COMPACT_ATOMS: atom_id res chain seq x y z
N MET A 1 21.58 49.81 21.00
CA MET A 1 21.81 49.85 19.54
C MET A 1 20.70 49.08 18.86
N THR A 2 19.68 49.82 18.43
CA THR A 2 18.48 49.34 17.73
C THR A 2 18.64 49.65 16.25
N SER A 3 18.33 48.69 15.36
CA SER A 3 17.93 49.05 14.00
C SER A 3 16.91 48.06 13.47
N ARG A 4 15.70 48.60 13.27
CA ARG A 4 14.60 48.05 12.49
C ARG A 4 14.89 48.39 11.02
N ALA A 5 14.53 47.50 10.10
CA ALA A 5 14.26 47.89 8.71
C ALA A 5 12.91 47.30 8.29
N LEU A 6 12.10 48.13 7.64
CA LEU A 6 10.67 48.02 7.45
C LEU A 6 10.37 48.38 5.98
N ILE A 7 9.63 47.50 5.30
CA ILE A 7 8.69 47.69 4.16
C ILE A 7 9.21 48.16 2.79
N ALA A 8 8.89 47.35 1.76
CA ALA A 8 8.01 47.63 0.59
C ALA A 8 8.22 46.47 -0.43
N GLY A 9 7.25 45.82 -1.08
CA GLY A 9 5.88 46.16 -1.44
C GLY A 9 5.76 46.20 -2.96
N ILE A 10 5.42 45.09 -3.64
CA ILE A 10 4.89 45.09 -5.02
C ILE A 10 3.80 44.01 -5.16
N SER A 11 2.76 44.42 -5.87
CA SER A 11 1.39 43.92 -5.98
C SER A 11 1.17 43.02 -7.21
N GLY A 12 0.08 42.23 -7.17
CA GLY A 12 -0.66 41.69 -8.33
C GLY A 12 0.03 40.52 -9.04
N VAL A 13 -0.63 39.40 -9.36
CA VAL A 13 -1.88 39.29 -10.11
C VAL A 13 -2.60 38.00 -9.71
N ALA A 14 -3.86 38.12 -9.31
CA ALA A 14 -4.80 37.02 -9.21
C ALA A 14 -5.35 36.72 -10.63
N MET A 15 -5.18 35.48 -11.11
CA MET A 15 -5.96 34.97 -12.23
C MET A 15 -7.10 34.11 -11.69
N PHE A 16 -8.29 34.72 -11.69
CA PHE A 16 -9.56 34.02 -11.70
C PHE A 16 -9.74 33.35 -13.06
N PHE A 17 -10.04 32.06 -13.08
CA PHE A 17 -10.70 31.43 -14.23
C PHE A 17 -12.02 30.83 -13.79
N THR A 18 -13.08 31.47 -14.29
CA THR A 18 -14.48 31.07 -14.17
C THR A 18 -14.78 29.86 -15.06
N PRO A 19 -15.77 29.02 -14.70
CA PRO A 19 -16.16 27.86 -15.51
C PRO A 19 -17.14 28.27 -16.62
N PRO A 20 -16.99 27.80 -17.86
CA PRO A 20 -18.03 27.97 -18.87
C PRO A 20 -19.13 26.91 -18.72
N LYS A 21 -20.34 27.38 -19.01
CA LYS A 21 -21.63 26.70 -18.91
C LYS A 21 -21.81 25.65 -20.01
N THR A 22 -22.67 24.71 -19.68
CA THR A 22 -23.29 23.66 -20.49
C THR A 22 -23.68 24.08 -21.91
N CYS A 23 -23.44 23.19 -22.88
CA CYS A 23 -24.23 23.10 -24.10
C CYS A 23 -24.49 21.63 -24.42
N CYS A 24 -25.75 21.20 -24.31
CA CYS A 24 -26.25 19.94 -24.86
C CYS A 24 -26.70 20.16 -26.30
N ARG A 25 -26.31 19.27 -27.23
CA ARG A 25 -27.22 18.67 -28.23
C ARG A 25 -26.54 17.50 -28.97
N PRO A 26 -27.34 16.58 -29.55
CA PRO A 26 -26.95 15.21 -29.79
C PRO A 26 -26.37 15.02 -31.18
N PHE A 27 -25.38 14.14 -31.31
CA PHE A 27 -25.12 13.50 -32.59
C PHE A 27 -24.81 12.02 -32.38
N SER A 28 -25.74 11.23 -32.88
CA SER A 28 -25.67 9.80 -33.02
C SER A 28 -24.56 9.43 -34.00
N ARG A 29 -23.73 8.45 -33.61
CA ARG A 29 -23.30 7.31 -34.45
C ARG A 29 -22.28 6.45 -33.70
N GLN A 30 -22.78 5.33 -33.19
CA GLN A 30 -22.15 4.02 -33.26
C GLN A 30 -20.68 3.90 -32.82
N CYS A 31 -20.39 4.07 -31.52
CA CYS A 31 -19.26 3.37 -30.92
C CYS A 31 -19.72 1.96 -30.57
N ARG A 32 -19.34 1.01 -31.43
CA ARG A 32 -19.46 -0.43 -31.20
C ARG A 32 -18.80 -0.72 -29.85
N ALA A 33 -19.62 -1.02 -28.85
CA ALA A 33 -19.21 -1.20 -27.47
C ALA A 33 -18.18 -2.34 -27.39
N MET A 34 -16.93 -2.01 -27.05
CA MET A 34 -16.00 -2.99 -26.48
C MET A 34 -16.53 -3.40 -25.10
N GLN A 35 -17.43 -4.38 -25.10
CA GLN A 35 -18.01 -4.98 -23.90
C GLN A 35 -17.09 -6.05 -23.26
N HIS A 36 -15.79 -6.06 -23.57
CA HIS A 36 -14.86 -7.09 -23.07
C HIS A 36 -13.93 -6.66 -21.93
N SER A 37 -14.00 -5.43 -21.43
CA SER A 37 -13.18 -4.98 -20.28
C SER A 37 -14.01 -4.54 -19.08
N ARG A 38 -15.01 -5.34 -18.71
CA ARG A 38 -15.75 -5.15 -17.42
C ARG A 38 -15.52 -6.27 -16.40
N ARG A 39 -14.71 -7.29 -16.71
CA ARG A 39 -14.50 -8.44 -15.81
C ARG A 39 -13.29 -8.38 -14.90
N CYS A 40 -12.29 -7.54 -15.16
CA CYS A 40 -11.04 -7.62 -14.40
C CYS A 40 -10.97 -6.74 -13.16
N ARG A 41 -11.90 -5.80 -12.93
CA ARG A 41 -11.62 -4.68 -12.00
C ARG A 41 -12.03 -4.86 -10.53
N ALA A 42 -12.76 -5.92 -10.19
CA ALA A 42 -13.32 -6.15 -8.85
C ALA A 42 -12.67 -7.33 -8.07
N LEU A 43 -11.72 -8.04 -8.67
CA LEU A 43 -11.24 -9.33 -8.13
C LEU A 43 -9.99 -9.23 -7.23
N TYR A 44 -9.38 -8.06 -7.09
CA TYR A 44 -8.09 -7.89 -6.42
C TYR A 44 -8.16 -7.17 -5.08
N SER A 45 -9.35 -7.03 -4.49
CA SER A 45 -9.51 -6.55 -3.11
C SER A 45 -10.21 -7.58 -2.22
N THR A 46 -9.89 -8.85 -2.43
CA THR A 46 -10.20 -9.87 -1.45
C THR A 46 -9.05 -9.92 -0.45
N ARG A 47 -9.38 -9.76 0.83
CA ARG A 47 -8.45 -10.02 1.93
C ARG A 47 -7.89 -11.43 1.78
N LEU A 48 -6.68 -11.64 2.31
CA LEU A 48 -6.01 -12.93 2.30
C LEU A 48 -6.87 -14.02 2.96
N SER A 49 -7.58 -13.65 4.05
CA SER A 49 -8.64 -14.48 4.64
C SER A 49 -10.00 -13.80 4.47
N PRO A 50 -11.04 -14.49 3.96
CA PRO A 50 -12.39 -13.94 3.90
C PRO A 50 -12.97 -13.65 5.30
N ASN A 51 -12.58 -14.47 6.29
CA ASN A 51 -12.98 -14.32 7.69
C ASN A 51 -11.79 -13.79 8.52
N ALA A 52 -11.20 -12.68 8.09
CA ALA A 52 -10.08 -12.06 8.82
C ALA A 52 -10.55 -11.51 10.19
N PRO A 53 -9.75 -11.65 11.26
CA PRO A 53 -10.02 -11.01 12.54
C PRO A 53 -10.15 -9.49 12.42
N ASP A 54 -10.86 -8.88 13.37
CA ASP A 54 -11.02 -7.43 13.42
C ASP A 54 -9.68 -6.75 13.77
N LEU A 55 -9.10 -6.07 12.77
CA LEU A 55 -7.83 -5.36 12.89
C LEU A 55 -7.92 -4.18 13.86
N ILE A 56 -9.04 -3.46 13.90
CA ILE A 56 -9.24 -2.30 14.79
C ILE A 56 -9.32 -2.79 16.23
N LYS A 57 -10.05 -3.90 16.45
CA LYS A 57 -10.12 -4.54 17.77
C LYS A 57 -8.73 -4.97 18.24
N TRP A 58 -7.98 -5.69 17.41
CA TRP A 58 -6.62 -6.13 17.76
C TRP A 58 -5.71 -4.96 18.12
N ILE A 59 -5.70 -3.87 17.34
CA ILE A 59 -4.89 -2.68 17.66
C ILE A 59 -5.25 -2.11 19.03
N ARG A 60 -6.54 -2.07 19.38
CA ARG A 60 -7.01 -1.55 20.68
C ARG A 60 -6.63 -2.49 21.82
N ASP A 61 -6.78 -3.80 21.63
CA ASP A 61 -6.42 -4.81 22.62
C ASP A 61 -4.91 -4.76 22.96
N GLU A 62 -4.08 -4.41 21.98
CA GLU A 62 -2.63 -4.21 22.13
C GLU A 62 -2.22 -2.83 22.70
N GLY A 63 -3.19 -2.01 23.14
CA GLY A 63 -2.96 -0.68 23.71
C GLY A 63 -2.79 0.44 22.68
N GLY A 64 -3.12 0.18 21.42
CA GLY A 64 -3.17 1.19 20.37
C GLY A 64 -4.47 1.99 20.38
N PHE A 65 -4.45 3.11 19.66
CA PHE A 65 -5.58 4.01 19.54
C PHE A 65 -6.10 4.01 18.10
N VAL A 66 -7.42 3.89 17.94
CA VAL A 66 -8.14 4.10 16.67
C VAL A 66 -9.41 4.89 16.96
N HIS A 67 -9.52 6.06 16.34
CA HIS A 67 -10.65 6.98 16.52
C HIS A 67 -12.01 6.28 16.28
N GLN A 68 -12.99 6.52 17.15
CA GLN A 68 -14.30 5.83 17.14
C GLN A 68 -15.16 6.13 15.89
N GLY A 69 -14.80 7.19 15.16
CA GLY A 69 -15.41 7.51 13.86
C GLY A 69 -14.83 6.72 12.69
N LEU A 70 -13.71 6.00 12.85
CA LEU A 70 -13.11 5.22 11.77
C LEU A 70 -13.62 3.79 11.77
N ARG A 71 -13.91 3.28 10.57
CA ARG A 71 -14.21 1.88 10.31
C ARG A 71 -13.45 1.39 9.09
N LEU A 72 -13.22 0.09 9.02
CA LEU A 72 -12.76 -0.57 7.80
C LEU A 72 -13.93 -0.78 6.86
N ASP A 73 -13.73 -0.46 5.58
CA ASP A 73 -14.76 -0.62 4.57
C ASP A 73 -14.13 -1.00 3.22
N ASN A 74 -14.89 -1.70 2.38
CA ASN A 74 -14.47 -2.10 1.04
C ASN A 74 -15.40 -1.46 0.00
N GLU A 75 -15.52 -0.14 0.07
CA GLU A 75 -16.38 0.64 -0.82
C GLU A 75 -15.60 1.21 -2.01
N GLY A 76 -16.17 1.05 -3.21
CA GLY A 76 -15.71 1.72 -4.42
C GLY A 76 -14.55 1.01 -5.15
N SER A 77 -13.80 1.80 -5.93
CA SER A 77 -12.75 1.30 -6.84
C SER A 77 -11.38 1.14 -6.19
N SER A 78 -11.21 1.61 -4.95
CA SER A 78 -9.91 1.65 -4.26
C SER A 78 -9.64 0.42 -3.39
N GLY A 79 -10.65 -0.44 -3.22
CA GLY A 79 -10.57 -1.62 -2.36
C GLY A 79 -10.74 -1.31 -0.87
N LEU A 80 -10.29 -2.23 -0.02
CA LEU A 80 -10.36 -2.11 1.43
C LEU A 80 -9.59 -0.88 1.94
N GLY A 81 -10.26 -0.02 2.71
CA GLY A 81 -9.67 1.18 3.29
C GLY A 81 -10.34 1.61 4.59
N LEU A 82 -9.96 2.79 5.07
CA LEU A 82 -10.57 3.43 6.24
C LEU A 82 -11.58 4.47 5.78
N VAL A 83 -12.79 4.37 6.33
CA VAL A 83 -13.88 5.32 6.08
C VAL A 83 -14.30 5.94 7.40
N SER A 84 -14.60 7.24 7.38
CA SER A 84 -15.17 7.92 8.52
C SER A 84 -16.69 7.79 8.53
N SER A 85 -17.26 7.32 9.64
CA SER A 85 -18.70 7.24 9.86
C SER A 85 -19.31 8.58 10.31
N ARG A 86 -18.49 9.58 10.59
CA ARG A 86 -18.90 10.90 11.11
C ARG A 86 -17.89 11.99 10.75
N PHE A 87 -18.23 13.24 10.98
CA PHE A 87 -17.28 14.34 10.81
C PHE A 87 -16.11 14.21 11.81
N ILE A 88 -14.89 14.43 11.34
CA ILE A 88 -13.68 14.47 12.16
C ILE A 88 -12.94 15.77 11.86
N THR A 89 -12.68 16.56 12.89
CA THR A 89 -11.98 17.84 12.76
C THR A 89 -10.52 17.65 12.38
N ALA A 90 -10.00 18.50 11.49
CA ALA A 90 -8.60 18.50 11.12
C ALA A 90 -7.70 18.69 12.36
N GLY A 91 -6.58 17.97 12.41
CA GLY A 91 -5.67 17.95 13.56
C GLY A 91 -6.04 16.95 14.66
N THR A 92 -7.18 16.27 14.57
CA THR A 92 -7.53 15.17 15.50
C THR A 92 -6.61 13.98 15.27
N ASN A 93 -6.11 13.37 16.35
CA ASN A 93 -5.39 12.11 16.27
C ASN A 93 -6.34 11.01 15.79
N LEU A 94 -5.98 10.31 14.70
CA LEU A 94 -6.80 9.26 14.09
C LEU A 94 -6.38 7.87 14.56
N ILE A 95 -5.09 7.60 14.53
CA ILE A 95 -4.51 6.29 14.80
C ILE A 95 -3.17 6.49 15.53
N SER A 96 -2.92 5.69 16.56
CA SER A 96 -1.59 5.60 17.18
C SER A 96 -1.27 4.13 17.46
N LEU A 97 -0.10 3.70 17.01
CA LEU A 97 0.34 2.32 17.13
C LEU A 97 1.44 2.18 18.19
N PRO A 98 1.31 1.25 19.15
CA PRO A 98 2.39 0.84 20.04
C PRO A 98 3.60 0.31 19.26
N ARG A 99 4.79 0.38 19.85
CA ARG A 99 6.05 0.05 19.17
C ARG A 99 6.16 -1.40 18.71
N HIS A 100 5.43 -2.32 19.34
CA HIS A 100 5.49 -3.75 19.03
C HIS A 100 4.50 -4.20 17.95
N ILE A 101 3.56 -3.34 17.53
CA ILE A 101 2.60 -3.67 16.47
C ILE A 101 3.26 -3.70 15.07
N PRO A 102 4.02 -2.66 14.65
CA PRO A 102 4.63 -2.65 13.33
C PRO A 102 5.51 -3.88 13.10
N LEU A 103 5.27 -4.58 12.00
CA LEU A 103 6.09 -5.72 11.60
C LEU A 103 7.48 -5.23 11.22
N ALA A 104 8.49 -5.69 11.95
CA ALA A 104 9.89 -5.39 11.68
C ALA A 104 10.71 -6.67 11.72
N LEU A 105 11.76 -6.72 10.90
CA LEU A 105 12.81 -7.71 11.08
C LEU A 105 13.75 -7.20 12.18
N PRO A 106 14.15 -8.05 13.14
CA PRO A 106 15.19 -7.71 14.11
C PRO A 106 16.50 -7.27 13.42
N PRO A 107 17.37 -6.53 14.12
CA PRO A 107 18.70 -6.18 13.60
C PRO A 107 19.47 -7.43 13.13
N LEU A 108 20.28 -7.31 12.06
CA LEU A 108 21.01 -8.45 11.50
C LEU A 108 22.12 -9.01 12.42
N ASP A 109 22.51 -8.20 13.41
CA ASP A 109 23.49 -8.53 14.44
C ASP A 109 22.83 -9.11 15.71
N SER A 110 21.54 -9.47 15.64
CA SER A 110 20.85 -10.12 16.74
C SER A 110 21.50 -11.46 17.08
N ALA A 111 21.36 -11.86 18.35
CA ALA A 111 21.98 -13.07 18.87
C ALA A 111 21.51 -14.34 18.13
N PRO A 112 22.36 -15.37 18.01
CA PRO A 112 22.07 -16.58 17.23
C PRO A 112 20.94 -17.43 17.81
N ASP A 113 20.55 -17.21 19.06
CA ASP A 113 19.43 -17.84 19.76
C ASP A 113 18.10 -17.09 19.58
N HIS A 114 18.08 -16.01 18.79
CA HIS A 114 16.84 -15.27 18.48
C HIS A 114 15.82 -16.18 17.76
N PRO A 115 14.51 -16.10 18.05
CA PRO A 115 13.48 -16.94 17.41
C PRO A 115 13.45 -16.84 15.87
N ASP A 116 13.92 -15.71 15.33
CA ASP A 116 14.04 -15.45 13.90
C ASP A 116 15.46 -15.71 13.33
N ALA A 117 16.35 -16.40 14.04
CA ALA A 117 17.75 -16.57 13.63
C ALA A 117 17.93 -17.08 12.19
N VAL A 118 17.11 -18.03 11.76
CA VAL A 118 17.12 -18.56 10.38
C VAL A 118 16.73 -17.48 9.37
N LEU A 119 15.69 -16.69 9.66
CA LEU A 119 15.26 -15.59 8.80
C LEU A 119 16.32 -14.48 8.72
N ILE A 120 17.01 -14.22 9.84
CA ILE A 120 18.10 -13.25 9.92
C ILE A 120 19.29 -13.70 9.07
N ASP A 121 19.66 -15.00 9.11
CA ASP A 121 20.73 -15.53 8.25
C ASP A 121 20.40 -15.39 6.77
N LEU A 122 19.15 -15.73 6.38
CA LEU A 122 18.69 -15.54 5.00
C LEU A 122 18.70 -14.06 4.60
N ALA A 123 18.25 -13.17 5.49
CA ALA A 123 18.23 -11.73 5.25
C ALA A 123 19.64 -11.13 5.07
N ARG A 124 20.66 -11.72 5.71
CA ARG A 124 22.07 -11.33 5.56
C ARG A 124 22.62 -11.61 4.16
N ARG A 125 22.10 -12.64 3.49
CA ARG A 125 22.48 -13.00 2.12
C ARG A 125 21.84 -12.09 1.07
N LEU A 126 20.86 -11.26 1.47
CA LEU A 126 20.20 -10.32 0.56
C LEU A 126 21.05 -9.06 0.36
N PRO A 127 21.28 -8.63 -0.90
CA PRO A 127 21.87 -7.35 -1.23
C PRO A 127 21.14 -6.18 -0.53
N GLU A 128 21.88 -5.13 -0.17
CA GLU A 128 21.34 -3.98 0.55
C GLU A 128 20.24 -3.26 -0.23
N GLU A 129 20.33 -3.26 -1.56
CA GLU A 129 19.35 -2.66 -2.47
C GLU A 129 17.97 -3.35 -2.41
N LEU A 130 17.89 -4.51 -1.76
CA LEU A 130 16.70 -5.34 -1.63
C LEU A 130 16.24 -5.47 -0.18
N TRP A 131 16.51 -4.46 0.64
CA TRP A 131 16.10 -4.42 2.04
C TRP A 131 14.60 -4.73 2.23
N THR A 132 13.73 -4.39 1.26
CA THR A 132 12.30 -4.71 1.31
C THR A 132 12.00 -6.21 1.27
N LEU A 133 12.85 -7.02 0.62
CA LEU A 133 12.73 -8.48 0.64
C LEU A 133 12.99 -9.05 2.03
N ARG A 134 13.79 -8.39 2.87
CA ARG A 134 14.01 -8.81 4.27
C ARG A 134 12.70 -8.76 5.06
N LEU A 135 11.91 -7.70 4.86
CA LEU A 135 10.57 -7.60 5.46
C LEU A 135 9.61 -8.63 4.85
N GLY A 136 9.74 -8.89 3.54
CA GLY A 136 9.01 -9.97 2.87
C GLY A 136 9.27 -11.35 3.49
N LEU A 137 10.52 -11.67 3.81
CA LEU A 137 10.90 -12.91 4.51
C LEU A 137 10.23 -12.99 5.90
N LYS A 138 10.27 -11.91 6.68
CA LYS A 138 9.59 -11.86 7.98
C LYS A 138 8.08 -12.08 7.84
N LEU A 139 7.45 -11.43 6.86
CA LEU A 139 6.02 -11.59 6.59
C LEU A 139 5.66 -13.03 6.23
N LEU A 140 6.47 -13.68 5.38
CA LEU A 140 6.26 -15.08 4.99
C LEU A 140 6.47 -16.03 6.18
N GLY A 141 7.48 -15.79 7.01
CA GLY A 141 7.72 -16.56 8.24
C GLY A 141 6.54 -16.48 9.21
N GLU A 142 6.03 -15.28 9.48
CA GLU A 142 4.85 -15.10 10.33
C GLU A 142 3.58 -15.69 9.72
N ARG A 143 3.43 -15.66 8.39
CA ARG A 143 2.31 -16.29 7.70
C ARG A 143 2.33 -17.81 7.80
N ALA A 144 3.51 -18.43 7.87
CA ALA A 144 3.66 -19.88 8.03
C ALA A 144 3.45 -20.35 9.49
N LYS A 145 3.50 -19.42 10.46
CA LYS A 145 3.40 -19.72 11.89
C LYS A 145 1.94 -19.82 12.34
N VAL A 146 1.57 -20.95 12.94
CA VAL A 146 0.27 -21.12 13.60
C VAL A 146 0.21 -20.22 14.85
N GLY A 147 -0.86 -19.44 14.98
CA GLY A 147 -1.03 -18.53 16.12
C GLY A 147 -0.05 -17.36 16.10
N SER A 148 0.38 -16.88 14.93
CA SER A 148 1.19 -15.68 14.82
C SER A 148 0.50 -14.49 15.48
N PHE A 149 1.28 -13.72 16.26
CA PHE A 149 0.86 -12.46 16.85
C PHE A 149 0.34 -11.48 15.78
N TRP A 150 0.97 -11.45 14.61
CA TRP A 150 0.60 -10.55 13.50
C TRP A 150 -0.51 -11.12 12.62
N TRP A 151 -1.10 -12.27 12.94
CA TRP A 151 -2.15 -12.86 12.11
C TRP A 151 -3.35 -11.92 11.85
N PRO A 152 -3.85 -11.13 12.81
CA PRO A 152 -4.89 -10.14 12.55
C PRO A 152 -4.48 -9.12 11.47
N TYR A 153 -3.20 -8.74 11.40
CA TYR A 153 -2.68 -7.89 10.33
C TYR A 153 -2.53 -8.65 9.00
N ILE A 154 -1.85 -9.80 9.01
CA ILE A 154 -1.51 -10.57 7.81
C ILE A 154 -2.76 -11.05 7.06
N SER A 155 -3.77 -11.53 7.79
CA SER A 155 -5.02 -12.02 7.21
C SER A 155 -5.87 -10.93 6.56
N ASN A 156 -5.67 -9.66 6.95
CA ASN A 156 -6.33 -8.49 6.35
C ASN A 156 -5.58 -7.93 5.13
N LEU A 157 -4.37 -8.40 4.84
CA LEU A 157 -3.63 -7.98 3.64
C LEU A 157 -4.34 -8.42 2.36
N PRO A 158 -4.20 -7.69 1.24
CA PRO A 158 -4.76 -8.13 -0.03
C PRO A 158 -4.06 -9.39 -0.52
N GLN A 159 -4.80 -10.28 -1.16
CA GLN A 159 -4.25 -11.50 -1.75
C GLN A 159 -3.35 -11.20 -2.97
N ALA A 160 -3.62 -10.11 -3.70
CA ALA A 160 -2.90 -9.71 -4.90
C ALA A 160 -2.75 -8.19 -4.96
N PHE A 161 -1.72 -7.72 -5.66
CA PHE A 161 -1.45 -6.29 -5.86
C PHE A 161 -1.49 -5.94 -7.34
N ASN A 162 -1.94 -4.72 -7.65
CA ASN A 162 -1.92 -4.20 -9.02
C ASN A 162 -0.60 -3.48 -9.32
N VAL A 163 0.51 -4.22 -9.24
CA VAL A 163 1.85 -3.73 -9.59
C VAL A 163 2.42 -4.56 -10.74
N PRO A 164 3.28 -3.97 -11.61
CA PRO A 164 3.67 -4.59 -12.88
C PRO A 164 4.30 -6.00 -12.80
N ILE A 165 4.81 -6.41 -11.64
CA ILE A 165 5.35 -7.77 -11.45
C ILE A 165 4.28 -8.86 -11.51
N PHE A 166 3.01 -8.51 -11.28
CA PHE A 166 1.86 -9.43 -11.34
C PHE A 166 1.10 -9.34 -12.66
N PHE A 167 1.57 -8.53 -13.62
CA PHE A 167 0.90 -8.35 -14.89
C PHE A 167 1.18 -9.54 -15.80
N SER A 168 0.21 -9.87 -16.66
CA SER A 168 0.42 -10.85 -17.71
C SER A 168 1.45 -10.35 -18.72
N ARG A 169 1.98 -11.26 -19.55
CA ARG A 169 2.91 -10.89 -20.62
C ARG A 169 2.29 -9.83 -21.54
N GLU A 170 1.03 -10.03 -21.93
CA GLU A 170 0.30 -9.12 -22.80
C GLU A 170 0.13 -7.74 -22.15
N GLU A 171 -0.16 -7.68 -20.84
CA GLU A 171 -0.28 -6.43 -20.08
C GLU A 171 1.06 -5.68 -19.98
N ILE A 172 2.18 -6.41 -19.84
CA ILE A 172 3.53 -5.83 -19.82
C ILE A 172 3.93 -5.27 -21.18
N GLU A 173 3.63 -5.99 -22.26
CA GLU A 173 3.90 -5.52 -23.63
C GLU A 173 3.09 -4.27 -23.98
N ASN A 174 1.85 -4.19 -23.48
CA ASN A 174 0.96 -3.04 -23.65
C ASN A 174 1.34 -1.80 -22.83
N LEU A 175 2.20 -1.91 -21.82
CA LEU A 175 2.68 -0.74 -21.06
C LEU A 175 3.50 0.23 -21.93
N GLN A 176 4.05 -0.24 -23.06
CA GLN A 176 4.83 0.54 -24.04
C GLN A 176 5.95 1.42 -23.42
N TYR A 177 6.42 1.08 -22.22
CA TYR A 177 7.39 1.86 -21.48
C TYR A 177 8.61 0.99 -21.12
N ILE A 178 9.60 1.02 -22.02
CA ILE A 178 10.81 0.19 -21.98
C ILE A 178 11.56 0.26 -20.64
N PRO A 179 11.74 1.43 -19.99
CA PRO A 179 12.43 1.48 -18.70
C PRO A 179 11.75 0.67 -17.60
N LEU A 180 10.41 0.69 -17.52
CA LEU A 180 9.67 -0.09 -16.53
C LEU A 180 9.71 -1.58 -16.84
N ILE A 181 9.61 -1.96 -18.12
CA ILE A 181 9.77 -3.36 -18.55
C ILE A 181 11.14 -3.89 -18.12
N HIS A 182 12.20 -3.10 -18.30
CA HIS A 182 13.54 -3.47 -17.86
C HIS A 182 13.63 -3.64 -16.32
N GLN A 183 13.02 -2.73 -15.56
CA GLN A 183 12.98 -2.83 -14.09
C GLN A 183 12.23 -4.07 -13.60
N VAL A 184 11.09 -4.40 -14.21
CA VAL A 184 10.32 -5.61 -13.89
C VAL A 184 11.15 -6.86 -14.18
N ASN A 185 11.76 -6.94 -15.37
CA ASN A 185 12.61 -8.07 -15.74
C ASN A 185 13.80 -8.26 -14.79
N LYS A 186 14.44 -7.17 -14.34
CA LYS A 186 15.51 -7.22 -13.35
C LYS A 186 15.04 -7.82 -12.03
N ARG A 187 13.86 -7.42 -11.55
CA ARG A 187 13.26 -7.96 -10.32
C ARG A 187 12.85 -9.43 -10.46
N CYS A 188 12.22 -9.81 -11.57
CA CYS A 188 11.83 -11.21 -11.81
C CYS A 188 13.04 -12.15 -11.90
N LYS A 189 14.10 -11.76 -12.63
CA LYS A 189 15.34 -12.54 -12.72
C LYS A 189 15.96 -12.80 -11.34
N LEU A 190 15.89 -11.81 -10.47
CA LEU A 190 16.38 -11.95 -9.11
C LEU A 190 15.52 -12.92 -8.29
N LEU A 191 14.19 -12.79 -8.34
CA LEU A 191 13.29 -13.71 -7.64
C LEU A 191 13.49 -15.17 -8.08
N LEU A 192 13.66 -15.41 -9.38
CA LEU A 192 13.94 -16.74 -9.93
C LEU A 192 15.31 -17.29 -9.49
N ARG A 193 16.30 -16.43 -9.26
CA ARG A 193 17.63 -16.86 -8.78
C ARG A 193 17.58 -17.38 -7.33
N PHE A 194 16.63 -16.93 -6.51
CA PHE A 194 16.48 -17.41 -5.14
C PHE A 194 15.97 -18.85 -5.06
N GLU A 195 15.32 -19.37 -6.10
CA GLU A 195 14.85 -20.76 -6.17
C GLU A 195 15.98 -21.75 -6.47
N ALA A 196 17.12 -21.27 -7.00
CA ALA A 196 18.25 -22.08 -7.42
C ALA A 196 19.33 -22.29 -6.33
N VAL A 197 19.01 -22.00 -5.06
CA VAL A 197 19.85 -22.22 -3.86
C VAL A 197 19.16 -23.21 -2.95
#